data_AF-T0HSB0-F1
#
_entry.id   AF-T0HSB0-F1
#
_cell.length_a   1.000
_cell.length_b   1.000
_cell.length_c   1.000
_cell.angle_alpha   90.00
_cell.angle_beta   90.00
_cell.angle_gamma   90.00
#
_symmetry.space_group_name_H-M   'P 1'
#
loop_
_entity.id
_entity.type
_entity.pdbx_description
1 polymer ?
#
loop_
_entity_poly.entity_id
_entity_poly.type
_entity_poly.pdbx_seq_one_letter_code
_entity_poly.pdbx_strand_id
1 'polypeptide(L)'
;MLNANGTHDLGPLQVNSSWVPKFAALTGRPALTVRYWLINDPCFNVQAARWLFLAALQTTGDYWKAVGVYHSPTGWRQHRYVGSVATKLRERYGRAIFD
;
A
#
# COMPACT_ATOMS: atom_id res chain seq x y z
N MET A 1 -12.80 -0.80 2.44
CA MET A 1 -13.68 -1.69 1.63
C MET A 1 -13.41 -3.15 2.01
N LEU A 2 -14.37 -4.07 1.85
CA LEU A 2 -14.14 -5.51 2.07
C LEU A 2 -13.60 -6.15 0.77
N ASN A 3 -12.51 -6.88 0.88
CA ASN A 3 -11.87 -7.60 -0.23
C ASN A 3 -12.42 -9.03 -0.33
N ALA A 4 -12.31 -9.63 -1.52
CA ALA A 4 -12.80 -10.99 -1.81
C ALA A 4 -12.18 -12.09 -0.90
N ASN A 5 -11.05 -11.81 -0.26
CA ASN A 5 -10.37 -12.71 0.69
C ASN A 5 -10.72 -12.40 2.16
N GLY A 6 -11.76 -11.62 2.43
CA GLY A 6 -12.20 -11.26 3.78
C GLY A 6 -11.36 -10.17 4.46
N THR A 7 -10.32 -9.65 3.80
CA THR A 7 -9.52 -8.53 4.33
C THR A 7 -10.17 -7.18 4.05
N HIS A 8 -9.70 -6.12 4.70
CA HIS A 8 -10.19 -4.76 4.46
C HIS A 8 -9.05 -3.81 4.14
N ASP A 9 -9.28 -2.87 3.23
CA ASP A 9 -8.35 -1.77 3.01
C ASP A 9 -8.70 -0.59 3.94
N LEU A 10 -7.70 -0.14 4.70
CA LEU A 10 -7.83 0.77 5.83
C LEU A 10 -7.21 2.14 5.52
N GLY A 11 -7.97 3.19 5.82
CA GLY A 11 -7.50 4.59 5.74
C GLY A 11 -7.14 5.08 4.33
N PRO A 12 -6.54 6.27 4.22
CA PRO A 12 -6.37 6.96 2.94
C PRO A 12 -5.45 6.23 1.94
N LEU A 13 -4.38 5.58 2.41
CA LEU A 13 -3.48 4.82 1.53
C LEU A 13 -3.85 3.35 1.41
N GLN A 14 -5.06 2.99 1.87
CA GLN A 14 -5.68 1.68 1.66
C GLN A 14 -4.77 0.53 2.12
N VAL A 15 -4.17 0.68 3.31
CA VAL A 15 -3.33 -0.37 3.91
C VAL A 15 -4.20 -1.59 4.23
N ASN A 16 -3.84 -2.74 3.67
CA ASN A 16 -4.63 -3.95 3.84
C ASN A 16 -4.58 -4.48 5.29
N SER A 17 -5.72 -4.92 5.82
CA SER A 17 -5.85 -5.36 7.21
C SER A 17 -5.04 -6.61 7.56
N SER A 18 -4.54 -7.36 6.57
CA SER A 18 -3.60 -8.47 6.79
C SER A 18 -2.28 -8.02 7.44
N TRP A 19 -1.93 -6.73 7.37
CA TRP A 19 -0.74 -6.18 8.02
C TRP A 19 -0.93 -5.85 9.50
N VAL A 20 -2.17 -5.82 10.01
CA VAL A 20 -2.47 -5.46 11.40
C VAL A 20 -1.70 -6.30 12.41
N PRO A 21 -1.63 -7.66 12.31
CA PRO A 21 -0.86 -8.46 13.26
C PRO A 21 0.63 -8.11 13.27
N LYS A 22 1.22 -7.84 12.10
CA LYS A 22 2.64 -7.47 11.98
C LYS A 22 2.90 -6.12 12.64
N PHE A 23 2.06 -5.12 12.38
CA PHE A 23 2.20 -3.81 13.01
C PHE A 23 1.93 -3.84 14.52
N ALA A 24 1.00 -4.67 14.98
CA ALA A 24 0.77 -4.91 16.41
C ALA A 24 2.04 -5.43 17.10
N ALA A 25 2.69 -6.44 16.49
CA ALA A 25 3.96 -6.97 17.00
C ALA A 25 5.08 -5.92 16.98
N LEU A 26 5.23 -5.16 15.90
CA LEU A 26 6.28 -4.14 15.76
C LEU A 26 6.11 -2.96 16.72
N THR A 27 4.88 -2.58 17.04
CA THR A 27 4.58 -1.42 17.90
C THR A 27 4.37 -1.78 19.36
N GLY A 28 4.22 -3.08 19.69
CA GLY A 28 3.83 -3.53 21.02
C GLY A 28 2.42 -3.12 21.42
N ARG A 29 1.55 -2.81 20.44
CA ARG A 29 0.19 -2.32 20.67
C ARG A 29 -0.85 -3.39 20.32
N PRO A 30 -2.03 -3.38 20.97
CA PRO A 30 -3.12 -4.29 20.61
C PRO A 30 -3.52 -4.15 19.13
N ALA A 31 -3.87 -5.26 18.50
CA ALA A 31 -4.32 -5.29 17.09
C ALA A 31 -5.50 -4.35 16.83
N LEU A 32 -6.44 -4.24 17.79
CA LEU A 32 -7.57 -3.31 17.71
C LEU A 32 -7.11 -1.84 17.69
N THR A 33 -6.11 -1.49 18.50
CA THR A 33 -5.52 -0.14 18.53
C THR A 33 -4.84 0.18 17.20
N VAL A 34 -4.02 -0.74 16.67
CA VAL A 34 -3.37 -0.56 15.37
C VAL A 34 -4.38 -0.43 14.24
N ARG A 35 -5.42 -1.26 14.22
CA ARG A 35 -6.51 -1.14 13.24
C ARG A 35 -7.20 0.22 13.35
N TYR A 36 -7.49 0.67 14.57
CA TYR A 36 -8.10 1.97 14.81
C TYR A 36 -7.23 3.11 14.28
N TRP A 37 -5.91 3.09 14.54
CA TRP A 37 -4.99 4.09 14.01
C TRP A 37 -4.87 4.05 12.49
N LEU A 38 -4.79 2.86 11.88
CA LEU A 38 -4.77 2.73 10.42
C LEU A 38 -6.03 3.34 9.76
N ILE A 39 -7.16 3.41 10.46
CA ILE A 39 -8.39 4.00 9.96
C ILE A 39 -8.47 5.50 10.27
N ASN A 40 -8.17 5.89 11.51
CA ASN A 40 -8.53 7.21 12.06
C ASN A 40 -7.33 8.15 12.26
N ASP A 41 -6.10 7.66 12.16
CA ASP A 41 -4.88 8.48 12.22
C ASP A 41 -4.21 8.50 10.83
N PRO A 42 -4.40 9.59 10.06
CA PRO A 42 -3.79 9.72 8.73
C PRO A 42 -2.26 9.68 8.76
N CYS A 43 -1.63 10.20 9.82
CA CYS A 43 -0.18 10.18 9.94
C CYS A 43 0.32 8.76 10.12
N PHE A 44 -0.33 7.98 10.99
CA PHE A 44 -0.01 6.57 11.17
C PHE A 44 -0.23 5.78 9.87
N ASN A 45 -1.34 6.00 9.17
CA ASN A 45 -1.64 5.32 7.91
C ASN A 45 -0.56 5.60 6.84
N VAL A 46 -0.19 6.87 6.67
CA VAL A 46 0.83 7.27 5.69
C VAL A 46 2.20 6.67 6.01
N GLN A 47 2.60 6.68 7.28
CA GLN A 47 3.89 6.11 7.68
C GLN A 47 3.91 4.57 7.54
N ALA A 48 2.81 3.89 7.86
CA ALA A 48 2.68 2.45 7.66
C ALA A 48 2.78 2.08 6.17
N ALA A 49 2.07 2.81 5.30
CA ALA A 49 2.14 2.61 3.86
C ALA A 49 3.55 2.90 3.30
N ARG A 50 4.19 4.00 3.74
CA ARG A 50 5.57 4.34 3.38
C ARG A 50 6.53 3.21 3.77
N TRP A 51 6.41 2.67 4.97
CA TRP A 51 7.25 1.57 5.43
C TRP A 51 7.08 0.31 4.57
N LEU A 52 5.85 -0.05 4.22
CA LEU A 52 5.56 -1.17 3.32
C LEU A 52 6.14 -0.94 1.91
N PHE A 53 5.97 0.27 1.37
CA PHE A 53 6.52 0.63 0.07
C PHE A 53 8.06 0.58 0.06
N LEU A 54 8.72 1.12 1.10
CA LEU A 54 10.17 1.09 1.20
C LEU A 54 10.71 -0.34 1.37
N ALA A 55 10.01 -1.21 2.10
CA ALA A 55 10.37 -2.62 2.18
C ALA A 55 10.24 -3.33 0.82
N ALA A 56 9.22 -2.99 0.03
CA ALA A 56 9.11 -3.48 -1.34
C ALA A 56 10.23 -2.92 -2.22
N LEU A 57 10.52 -1.63 -2.15
CA LEU A 57 11.59 -1.00 -2.92
C LEU A 57 12.97 -1.57 -2.59
N GLN A 58 13.24 -1.83 -1.31
CA GLN A 58 14.49 -2.44 -0.87
C GLN A 58 14.67 -3.85 -1.44
N THR A 59 13.58 -4.61 -1.60
CA THR A 59 13.64 -5.98 -2.13
C THR A 59 13.65 -6.02 -3.66
N THR A 60 13.01 -5.07 -4.33
CA THR A 60 12.90 -5.06 -5.80
C THR A 60 14.00 -4.26 -6.49
N GLY A 61 14.54 -3.23 -5.84
CA GLY A 61 15.46 -2.26 -6.46
C GLY A 61 14.84 -1.40 -7.57
N ASP A 62 13.55 -1.59 -7.86
CA ASP A 62 12.81 -0.93 -8.94
C ASP A 62 11.54 -0.28 -8.39
N TYR A 63 11.38 1.01 -8.69
CA TYR A 63 10.30 1.84 -8.16
C TYR A 63 8.92 1.36 -8.60
N TRP A 64 8.75 1.08 -9.89
CA TRP A 64 7.46 0.66 -10.45
C TRP A 64 7.09 -0.75 -9.99
N LYS A 65 8.07 -1.62 -9.86
CA LYS A 65 7.91 -2.94 -9.28
C LYS A 65 7.51 -2.84 -7.81
N ALA A 66 8.10 -1.91 -7.05
CA ALA A 66 7.72 -1.64 -5.67
C ALA A 66 6.26 -1.15 -5.55
N VAL A 67 5.80 -0.27 -6.45
CA VAL A 67 4.39 0.15 -6.55
C VAL A 67 3.48 -1.07 -6.77
N GLY A 68 3.88 -1.98 -7.67
CA GLY A 68 3.16 -3.23 -7.91
C GLY A 68 3.10 -4.11 -6.67
N VAL A 69 4.25 -4.40 -6.05
CA VAL A 69 4.38 -5.26 -4.86
C VAL A 69 3.60 -4.71 -3.67
N TYR A 70 3.62 -3.38 -3.46
CA TYR A 70 2.80 -2.72 -2.43
C TYR A 70 1.31 -3.07 -2.57
N HIS A 71 0.80 -3.07 -3.81
CA HIS A 71 -0.59 -3.40 -4.09
C HIS A 71 -0.91 -4.90 -3.98
N SER A 72 -0.02 -5.79 -4.44
CA SER A 72 -0.28 -7.23 -4.40
C SER A 72 0.99 -8.07 -4.56
N PRO A 73 1.09 -9.25 -3.90
CA PRO A 73 2.16 -10.22 -4.19
C PRO A 73 1.96 -10.94 -5.53
N THR A 74 0.78 -10.86 -6.15
CA THR A 74 0.46 -11.59 -7.39
C THR A 74 0.88 -10.82 -8.63
N GLY A 75 1.83 -11.36 -9.41
CA GLY A 75 2.45 -10.69 -10.57
C GLY A 75 1.46 -10.01 -11.54
N TRP A 76 0.43 -10.72 -12.03
CA TRP A 76 -0.52 -10.12 -12.98
C TRP A 76 -1.33 -8.96 -12.37
N ARG A 77 -1.61 -8.99 -11.06
CA ARG A 77 -2.28 -7.88 -10.35
C ARG A 77 -1.37 -6.67 -10.23
N GLN A 78 -0.07 -6.90 -10.01
CA GLN A 78 0.95 -5.84 -9.98
C GLN A 78 0.99 -5.10 -11.32
N HIS A 79 1.15 -5.83 -12.43
CA HIS A 79 1.22 -5.24 -13.77
C HIS A 79 -0.04 -4.44 -14.10
N ARG A 80 -1.23 -4.99 -13.82
CA ARG A 80 -2.50 -4.28 -14.04
C ARG A 80 -2.61 -3.00 -13.22
N TYR A 81 -2.23 -3.06 -11.95
CA TYR A 81 -2.31 -1.91 -11.05
C TYR A 81 -1.32 -0.80 -11.45
N VAL A 82 -0.07 -1.17 -11.71
CA VAL A 82 0.97 -0.23 -12.19
C VAL A 82 0.51 0.48 -13.47
N GLY A 83 -0.08 -0.26 -14.42
CA GLY A 83 -0.66 0.34 -15.62
C GLY A 83 -1.76 1.37 -15.30
N SER A 84 -2.67 1.04 -14.38
CA SER A 84 -3.72 1.99 -13.94
C SER A 84 -3.15 3.23 -13.27
N VAL A 85 -2.11 3.09 -12.43
CA VAL A 85 -1.42 4.22 -11.80
C VAL A 85 -0.75 5.10 -12.85
N ALA A 86 -0.02 4.50 -13.79
CA ALA A 86 0.64 5.23 -14.87
C ALA A 86 -0.37 6.00 -15.75
N THR A 87 -1.51 5.39 -16.07
CA THR A 87 -2.60 6.07 -16.80
C THR A 87 -3.11 7.28 -16.05
N LYS A 88 -3.45 7.13 -14.76
CA LYS A 88 -3.95 8.24 -13.93
C LYS A 88 -2.94 9.38 -13.80
N LEU A 89 -1.65 9.06 -13.70
CA LEU A 89 -0.59 10.06 -13.63
C LEU A 89 -0.47 10.81 -14.96
N ARG A 90 -0.54 10.12 -16.11
CA ARG A 90 -0.53 10.78 -17.43
C ARG A 90 -1.75 11.67 -17.65
N GLU A 91 -2.93 11.22 -17.23
CA GLU A 91 -4.17 12.01 -17.32
C GLU A 91 -4.07 13.29 -16.49
N ARG A 92 -3.45 13.21 -15.31
CA ARG A 92 -3.37 14.36 -14.38
C ARG A 92 -2.23 15.33 -14.71
N TYR A 93 -1.09 14.83 -15.16
CA TYR A 93 0.15 15.61 -15.25
C TYR A 93 0.76 15.65 -16.67
N GLY A 94 0.13 15.00 -17.65
CA GLY A 94 0.63 14.91 -19.03
C GLY A 94 1.59 13.73 -19.24
N ARG A 95 1.94 13.46 -20.51
CA ARG A 95 2.80 12.31 -20.86
C ARG A 95 4.27 12.49 -20.48
N ALA A 96 4.74 13.74 -20.40
CA ALA A 96 6.14 14.08 -20.16
C ALA A 96 6.67 13.73 -18.76
N ILE A 97 5.82 13.27 -17.84
CA ILE A 97 6.23 12.87 -16.48
C ILE A 97 7.06 11.58 -16.42
N PHE A 98 7.16 10.87 -17.54
CA PHE A 98 7.90 9.62 -17.67
C PHE A 98 9.02 9.70 -18.71
N ASP A 99 9.27 10.90 -19.25
CA ASP A 99 10.41 11.20 -20.11
C ASP A 99 11.62 11.58 -19.23
#